data_AF-A0A930QB34-F1
#
_entry.id   AF-A0A930QB34-F1
#
_cell.length_a   1.000
_cell.length_b   1.000
_cell.length_c   1.000
_cell.angle_alpha   90.00
_cell.angle_beta   90.00
_cell.angle_gamma   90.00
#
_symmetry.space_group_name_H-M   'P 1'
#
loop_
_entity.id
_entity.type
_entity.pdbx_description
1 polymer ?
#
loop_
_entity_poly.entity_id
_entity_poly.type
_entity_poly.pdbx_seq_one_letter_code
_entity_poly.pdbx_strand_id
1 'polypeptide(L)'
;MKKKLSLGIALLLGVSVLAAGCGEEKQAPKEQPQKTAALDMTGVKDGTYAADSSENEKLGHSHVELTIKNGAIEKVVHTSIDKEGKQKDEHYGEGKEPGAQKKAQNAYKA
;
A
#
# COMPACT_ATOMS: atom_id res chain seq x y z
N MET A 1 66.51 -14.76 5.92
CA MET A 1 66.40 -13.92 7.13
C MET A 1 65.49 -12.73 6.87
N LYS A 2 64.46 -12.56 7.72
CA LYS A 2 63.77 -11.30 8.11
C LYS A 2 62.78 -10.63 7.13
N LYS A 3 61.49 -10.95 7.35
CA LYS A 3 60.26 -10.12 7.45
C LYS A 3 60.32 -8.66 6.98
N LYS A 4 59.24 -8.16 6.33
CA LYS A 4 58.27 -7.16 6.88
C LYS A 4 56.91 -7.21 6.15
N LEU A 5 55.83 -7.25 6.94
CA LEU A 5 54.45 -6.92 6.57
C LEU A 5 54.31 -5.41 6.31
N SER A 6 53.48 -4.99 5.35
CA SER A 6 52.88 -3.66 5.35
C SER A 6 51.35 -3.76 5.35
N LEU A 7 50.77 -3.30 6.45
CA LEU A 7 49.35 -3.15 6.72
C LEU A 7 48.85 -1.87 6.02
N GLY A 8 47.93 -2.01 5.06
CA GLY A 8 47.33 -0.88 4.34
C GLY A 8 46.09 -0.34 5.05
N ILE A 9 46.26 0.81 5.72
CA ILE A 9 45.16 1.69 6.16
C ILE A 9 44.81 2.59 4.98
N ALA A 10 43.56 2.51 4.50
CA ALA A 10 42.98 3.51 3.61
C ALA A 10 41.76 4.12 4.31
N LEU A 11 42.05 5.17 5.10
CA LEU A 11 41.08 6.18 5.49
C LEU A 11 40.77 7.00 4.24
N LEU A 12 39.53 6.94 3.74
CA LEU A 12 39.00 7.99 2.88
C LEU A 12 37.75 8.55 3.55
N LEU A 13 37.98 9.66 4.27
CA LEU A 13 36.98 10.60 4.73
C LEU A 13 36.35 11.27 3.51
N GLY A 14 35.08 11.01 3.28
CA GLY A 14 34.20 11.81 2.42
C GLY A 14 33.01 12.28 3.24
N VAL A 15 33.16 13.42 3.91
CA VAL A 15 32.04 14.16 4.50
C VAL A 15 31.46 15.04 3.41
N SER A 16 30.17 14.90 3.10
CA SER A 16 29.36 16.01 2.59
C SER A 16 27.97 15.94 3.22
N VAL A 17 27.71 16.98 3.99
CA VAL A 17 26.52 17.30 4.75
C VAL A 17 25.30 17.38 3.84
N LEU A 18 24.18 16.77 4.24
CA LEU A 18 22.86 17.33 3.97
C LEU A 18 22.09 17.43 5.27
N ALA A 19 21.46 18.59 5.41
CA ALA A 19 20.95 19.18 6.62
C ALA A 19 19.86 18.35 7.31
N ALA A 20 19.77 18.52 8.63
CA ALA A 20 18.58 18.21 9.40
C ALA A 20 17.40 19.05 8.85
N GLY A 21 16.61 18.43 7.98
CA GLY A 21 15.32 18.91 7.51
C GLY A 21 14.25 17.90 7.91
N CYS A 22 13.31 18.33 8.74
CA CYS A 22 12.08 17.61 9.04
C CYS A 22 11.14 17.86 7.84
N GLY A 23 11.04 16.92 6.90
CA GLY A 23 10.22 17.06 5.70
C GLY A 23 10.75 16.20 4.53
N GLU A 24 9.86 15.87 3.60
CA GLU A 24 10.08 15.14 2.34
C GLU A 24 10.36 13.61 2.35
N GLU A 25 9.26 12.90 2.08
CA GLU A 25 9.10 11.90 1.00
C GLU A 25 10.22 10.85 0.82
N LYS A 26 10.04 9.77 1.58
CA LYS A 26 10.64 8.46 1.34
C LYS A 26 10.25 8.00 -0.07
N GLN A 27 11.22 8.00 -0.99
CA GLN A 27 11.11 7.40 -2.33
C GLN A 27 10.47 6.01 -2.24
N ALA A 28 9.42 5.80 -3.02
CA ALA A 28 8.73 4.52 -3.14
C ALA A 28 9.74 3.42 -3.50
N PRO A 29 9.74 2.27 -2.79
CA PRO A 29 10.55 1.12 -3.17
C PRO A 29 10.26 0.72 -4.63
N LYS A 30 11.33 0.48 -5.39
CA LYS A 30 11.27 -0.02 -6.77
C LYS A 30 10.36 -1.25 -6.84
N GLU A 31 9.39 -1.22 -7.75
CA GLU A 31 8.50 -2.34 -8.05
C GLU A 31 9.33 -3.59 -8.38
N GLN A 32 9.34 -4.55 -7.45
CA GLN A 32 9.74 -5.90 -7.76
C GLN A 32 8.64 -6.54 -8.62
N PRO A 33 8.97 -7.40 -9.60
CA PRO A 33 7.97 -8.12 -10.37
C PRO A 33 7.03 -8.83 -9.39
N GLN A 34 5.76 -8.43 -9.40
CA GLN A 34 4.73 -9.00 -8.55
C GLN A 34 4.68 -10.50 -8.85
N LYS A 35 5.10 -11.34 -7.91
CA LYS A 35 4.86 -12.77 -7.98
C LYS A 35 3.35 -12.94 -7.97
N THR A 36 2.77 -13.37 -9.09
CA THR A 36 1.37 -13.82 -9.12
C THR A 36 1.24 -14.93 -8.08
N ALA A 37 0.49 -14.66 -7.00
CA ALA A 37 0.15 -15.70 -6.05
C ALA A 37 -0.73 -16.70 -6.78
N ALA A 38 -0.22 -17.92 -7.00
CA ALA A 38 -1.04 -19.02 -7.49
C ALA A 38 -1.94 -19.46 -6.32
N LEU A 39 -3.19 -19.02 -6.34
CA LEU A 39 -4.22 -19.49 -5.42
C LEU A 39 -4.78 -20.80 -5.97
N ASP A 40 -4.80 -21.84 -5.14
CA ASP A 40 -5.50 -23.08 -5.49
C ASP A 40 -7.01 -22.84 -5.37
N MET A 41 -7.70 -22.81 -6.50
CA MET A 41 -9.16 -22.63 -6.59
C MET A 41 -9.90 -23.96 -6.72
N THR A 42 -9.21 -25.10 -6.58
CA THR A 42 -9.81 -26.43 -6.69
C THR A 42 -10.89 -26.61 -5.62
N GLY A 43 -12.11 -26.96 -6.05
CA GLY A 43 -13.24 -27.20 -5.14
C GLY A 43 -13.91 -25.94 -4.59
N VAL A 44 -13.44 -24.74 -4.96
CA VAL A 44 -14.18 -23.50 -4.70
C VAL A 44 -15.43 -23.50 -5.57
N LYS A 45 -16.57 -23.18 -4.95
CA LYS A 45 -17.86 -23.15 -5.65
C LYS A 45 -17.98 -21.86 -6.45
N ASP A 46 -18.65 -21.97 -7.59
CA ASP A 46 -19.09 -20.79 -8.33
C ASP A 46 -20.15 -20.04 -7.53
N GLY A 47 -20.13 -18.71 -7.64
CA GLY A 47 -21.06 -17.85 -6.92
C GLY A 47 -20.55 -16.44 -6.70
N THR A 48 -21.41 -15.62 -6.07
CA THR A 48 -21.07 -14.30 -5.59
C THR A 48 -20.91 -14.33 -4.08
N TYR A 49 -19.77 -13.84 -3.61
CA TYR A 49 -19.39 -13.79 -2.20
C TYR A 49 -19.22 -12.33 -1.82
N ALA A 50 -19.77 -11.93 -0.68
CA ALA A 50 -19.64 -10.59 -0.16
C ALA A 50 -19.03 -10.63 1.25
N ALA A 51 -18.16 -9.66 1.54
CA ALA A 51 -17.59 -9.51 2.86
C ALA A 51 -17.33 -8.03 3.17
N ASP A 52 -17.54 -7.68 4.43
CA ASP A 52 -17.24 -6.38 4.98
C ASP A 52 -15.99 -6.46 5.86
N SER A 53 -15.14 -5.43 5.77
CA SER A 53 -14.10 -5.23 6.77
C SER A 53 -14.71 -4.79 8.09
N SER A 54 -13.96 -4.91 9.19
CA SER A 54 -14.35 -4.28 10.45
C SER A 54 -14.54 -2.78 10.28
N GLU A 55 -15.52 -2.24 10.99
CA GLU A 55 -15.79 -0.81 11.03
C GLU A 55 -14.67 -0.04 11.73
N ASN A 56 -14.32 1.11 11.17
CA ASN A 56 -13.46 2.10 11.80
C ASN A 56 -14.25 3.40 12.00
N GLU A 57 -14.40 3.83 13.25
CA GLU A 57 -15.17 5.02 13.62
C GLU A 57 -14.72 6.31 12.92
N LYS A 58 -13.46 6.38 12.46
CA LYS A 58 -12.90 7.57 11.78
C LYS A 58 -12.87 7.42 10.26
N LEU A 59 -12.68 6.20 9.77
CA LEU A 59 -12.37 5.94 8.36
C LEU A 59 -13.47 5.19 7.60
N GLY A 60 -14.47 4.65 8.31
CA GLY A 60 -15.51 3.77 7.75
C GLY A 60 -15.03 2.34 7.59
N HIS A 61 -15.52 1.63 6.55
CA HIS A 61 -15.17 0.24 6.26
C HIS A 61 -15.12 -0.01 4.75
N SER A 62 -14.73 -1.21 4.35
CA SER A 62 -14.76 -1.68 2.96
C SER A 62 -15.76 -2.80 2.80
N HIS A 63 -16.47 -2.79 1.68
CA HIS A 63 -17.28 -3.89 1.18
C HIS A 63 -16.61 -4.48 -0.06
N VAL A 64 -16.52 -5.80 -0.14
CA VAL A 64 -15.98 -6.51 -1.31
C VAL A 64 -16.98 -7.53 -1.79
N GLU A 65 -17.33 -7.47 -3.08
CA GLU A 65 -18.05 -8.52 -3.78
C GLU A 65 -17.12 -9.24 -4.76
N LEU A 66 -17.07 -10.56 -4.67
CA LEU A 66 -16.28 -11.46 -5.48
C LEU A 66 -17.19 -12.38 -6.28
N THR A 67 -17.05 -12.45 -7.60
CA THR A 67 -17.74 -13.43 -8.44
C THR A 67 -16.76 -14.48 -8.95
N ILE A 68 -17.06 -15.74 -8.67
CA ILE A 68 -16.30 -16.91 -9.12
C ILE A 68 -17.13 -17.67 -10.16
N LYS A 69 -16.52 -17.96 -11.30
CA LYS A 69 -17.08 -18.81 -12.35
C LYS A 69 -16.02 -19.75 -12.89
N ASN A 70 -16.39 -21.01 -13.09
CA ASN A 70 -15.51 -22.06 -13.60
C ASN A 70 -14.19 -22.17 -12.81
N GLY A 71 -14.25 -21.98 -11.48
CA GLY A 71 -13.07 -22.04 -10.63
C GLY A 71 -12.08 -20.87 -10.82
N ALA A 72 -12.52 -19.76 -11.41
CA ALA A 72 -11.72 -18.54 -11.56
C ALA A 72 -12.49 -17.31 -11.04
N ILE A 73 -11.75 -16.35 -10.50
CA ILE A 73 -12.28 -15.03 -10.14
C ILE A 73 -12.56 -14.26 -11.42
N GLU A 74 -13.84 -14.01 -11.72
CA GLU A 74 -14.28 -13.28 -12.91
C GLU A 74 -14.43 -11.78 -12.63
N LYS A 75 -14.86 -11.42 -11.42
CA LYS A 75 -15.12 -10.03 -11.04
C LYS A 75 -14.81 -9.79 -9.56
N VAL A 76 -14.20 -8.66 -9.28
CA VAL A 76 -14.08 -8.09 -7.94
C VAL A 76 -14.66 -6.68 -7.99
N VAL A 77 -15.58 -6.38 -7.08
CA VAL A 77 -16.06 -5.01 -6.83
C VAL A 77 -15.66 -4.67 -5.41
N HIS A 78 -14.91 -3.58 -5.25
CA HIS A 78 -14.59 -3.02 -3.94
C HIS A 78 -15.30 -1.68 -3.81
N THR A 79 -15.93 -1.48 -2.66
CA THR A 79 -16.64 -0.27 -2.32
C THR A 79 -16.16 0.21 -0.96
N SER A 80 -15.56 1.40 -0.92
CA SER A 80 -15.19 2.03 0.34
C SER A 80 -16.36 2.84 0.91
N ILE A 81 -16.75 2.54 2.14
CA ILE A 81 -17.81 3.23 2.88
C ILE A 81 -17.16 4.15 3.91
N ASP A 82 -17.64 5.37 4.06
CA ASP A 82 -17.17 6.32 5.06
C ASP A 82 -17.81 6.07 6.44
N LYS A 83 -17.40 6.87 7.44
CA LYS A 83 -17.91 6.74 8.82
C LYS A 83 -19.40 7.09 8.97
N GLU A 84 -20.00 7.75 7.97
CA GLU A 84 -21.42 8.13 7.93
C GLU A 84 -22.25 7.09 7.15
N GLY A 85 -21.61 6.01 6.67
CA GLY A 85 -22.27 4.98 5.88
C GLY A 85 -22.44 5.33 4.39
N LYS A 86 -21.82 6.42 3.92
CA LYS A 86 -21.87 6.83 2.51
C LYS A 86 -20.69 6.25 1.74
N GLN A 87 -20.92 5.86 0.50
CA GLN A 87 -19.83 5.45 -0.38
C GLN A 87 -18.89 6.64 -0.60
N LYS A 88 -17.59 6.39 -0.45
CA LYS A 88 -16.56 7.39 -0.78
C LYS A 88 -16.54 7.61 -2.28
N ASP A 89 -16.54 8.87 -2.68
CA ASP A 89 -16.51 9.32 -4.06
C ASP A 89 -15.32 10.27 -4.31
N GLU A 90 -15.28 10.86 -5.50
CA GLU A 90 -14.24 11.81 -5.88
C GLU A 90 -14.18 13.07 -5.01
N HIS A 91 -15.26 13.39 -4.28
CA HIS A 91 -15.34 14.52 -3.36
C HIS A 91 -14.93 14.15 -1.93
N TYR A 92 -14.52 12.89 -1.68
CA TYR A 92 -14.14 12.46 -0.34
C TYR A 92 -12.95 13.28 0.22
N GLY A 93 -13.20 13.97 1.32
CA GLY A 93 -12.22 14.84 1.98
C GLY A 93 -12.16 16.27 1.46
N GLU A 94 -13.09 16.69 0.61
CA GLU A 94 -13.24 18.11 0.25
C GLU A 94 -13.52 19.00 1.46
N GLY A 95 -13.01 20.23 1.41
CA GLY A 95 -13.12 21.19 2.52
C GLY A 95 -12.25 20.88 3.74
N LYS A 96 -11.38 19.85 3.67
CA LYS A 96 -10.36 19.60 4.69
C LYS A 96 -9.05 20.31 4.34
N GLU A 97 -8.20 20.54 5.34
CA GLU A 97 -6.85 21.05 5.14
C GLU A 97 -6.08 20.20 4.11
N PRO A 98 -5.20 20.79 3.28
CA PRO A 98 -4.62 20.12 2.11
C PRO A 98 -4.00 18.73 2.40
N GLY A 99 -3.33 18.58 3.54
CA GLY A 99 -2.75 17.30 3.95
C GLY A 99 -3.78 16.23 4.31
N ALA A 100 -4.91 16.61 4.90
CA ALA A 100 -6.01 15.70 5.21
C ALA A 100 -6.80 15.34 3.95
N GLN A 101 -7.01 16.30 3.05
CA GLN A 101 -7.62 16.05 1.75
C GLN A 101 -6.79 15.06 0.91
N LYS A 102 -5.46 15.24 0.83
CA LYS A 102 -4.57 14.28 0.14
C LYS A 102 -4.70 12.86 0.71
N LYS A 103 -4.77 12.72 2.04
CA LYS A 103 -4.97 11.41 2.70
C LYS A 103 -6.32 10.79 2.36
N ALA A 104 -7.39 11.58 2.37
CA ALA A 104 -8.73 11.13 2.02
C ALA A 104 -8.79 10.65 0.55
N GLN A 105 -8.24 11.44 -0.36
CA GLN A 105 -8.19 11.11 -1.79
C GLN A 105 -7.36 9.86 -2.08
N ASN A 106 -6.25 9.66 -1.36
CA ASN A 106 -5.50 8.41 -1.44
C ASN A 106 -6.31 7.21 -0.94
N ALA A 107 -7.14 7.38 0.09
CA ALA A 107 -8.00 6.33 0.60
C ALA A 107 -9.21 6.03 -0.32
N TYR A 108 -9.69 7.01 -1.09
CA TYR A 108 -10.74 6.78 -2.10
C TYR A 108 -10.21 5.96 -3.30
N LYS A 109 -8.96 6.20 -3.69
CA LYS A 109 -8.32 5.55 -4.86
C LYS A 109 -7.69 4.19 -4.58
N ALA A 110 -7.67 3.77 -3.31
CA ALA A 110 -7.09 2.51 -2.86
C ALA A 110 -8.12 1.39 -2.93
#